data_AF-A0A1G4JV47-F1
#
_entry.id   AF-A0A1G4JV47-F1
#
_cell.length_a   1.000
_cell.length_b   1.000
_cell.length_c   1.000
_cell.angle_alpha   90.00
_cell.angle_beta   90.00
_cell.angle_gamma   90.00
#
_symmetry.space_group_name_H-M   'P 1'
#
loop_
_entity.id
_entity.type
_entity.pdbx_description
1 polymer ?
#
loop_
_entity_poly.entity_id
_entity_poly.type
_entity_poly.pdbx_seq_one_letter_code
_entity_poly.pdbx_strand_id
1 'polypeptide(L)'
;MNQQRVYGVTGPISTAGPTAAENRLNDSLIQELKKEKSFESDADTQKRVEILKILQDLAQALVFQVSKKRNMSDGMAKDAGGKVFTFGSYRLGVHGPGSDIDTLVVVPKHVTREDFFTTFDQILRARPELDEIAPVPDAFVPVIKIKFSGISIDLLCARLDVAQVPGNLSLADKNLLRNLDEKDLRALNGTRVTDEILQLVPKPTAFKIALRAIKLWAQRRAVYANVFGFPGGVAWAMLVARICQLYPNACSAVILARFFHILTKWNWPQPVLLKPIEDGPLQVRVWNPRIYAQDRSHRMPVITPAYPSMCATHNISDSTKKVILAELERGAQVTNEIFTNKKSWHDLFKKHDFFFRYKFYLTVMASTTGSDEQHLKWSGLVESKLRLLVQKLEVLSGINLAHPFTKPFESSYIYDNDAQCKDIIDNYGTYKTQNILDQYTEVTQDNKDSEVVKDKKQVHITTMYIGLDVAVDGKKQVDIHVPCSDFFNLCRSFSEYDDADTFSLMIKYVKLHDLPSNVYEEGEERPIKLSKRKKQDKEGKKAKRPKSSAQKQNDDVMDGTEESVSATNPVASNVNEPSAQLPTATSATTTNI
;
A
#
# COMPACT_ATOMS: atom_id res chain seq x y z
N MET A 1 35.90 17.91 22.16
CA MET A 1 34.97 18.35 21.09
C MET A 1 33.97 17.22 20.86
N ASN A 2 32.70 17.39 21.23
CA ASN A 2 31.66 16.38 20.95
C ASN A 2 31.42 16.38 19.44
N GLN A 3 31.89 15.36 18.72
CA GLN A 3 31.53 15.18 17.32
C GLN A 3 30.00 15.03 17.24
N GLN A 4 29.36 16.02 16.63
CA GLN A 4 27.91 16.02 16.46
C GLN A 4 27.55 14.84 15.56
N ARG A 5 26.80 13.87 16.10
CA ARG A 5 26.40 12.66 15.36
C ARG A 5 25.66 13.09 14.09
N VAL A 6 26.24 12.75 12.93
CA VAL A 6 25.64 13.05 11.63
C VAL A 6 24.58 11.98 11.33
N TYR A 7 23.36 12.44 11.04
CA TYR A 7 22.25 11.57 10.66
C TYR A 7 21.97 11.71 9.16
N GLY A 8 21.82 10.59 8.46
CA GLY A 8 21.52 10.58 7.03
C GLY A 8 22.74 10.47 6.13
N VAL A 9 22.48 10.45 4.82
CA VAL A 9 23.50 10.45 3.75
C VAL A 9 23.87 11.86 3.26
N THR A 10 23.19 12.88 3.78
CA THR A 10 23.46 14.30 3.54
C THR A 10 23.45 15.04 4.87
N GLY A 11 24.08 16.22 4.93
CA GLY A 11 23.85 17.15 6.03
C GLY A 11 22.39 17.63 6.13
N PRO A 12 22.01 18.27 7.26
CA PRO A 12 20.67 18.83 7.45
C PRO A 12 20.42 20.02 6.50
N ILE A 13 19.17 20.24 6.09
CA ILE A 13 18.77 21.44 5.35
C ILE A 13 18.66 22.63 6.31
N SER A 14 18.15 22.40 7.51
CA SER A 14 18.07 23.43 8.55
C SER A 14 18.18 22.81 9.93
N THR A 15 18.95 23.46 10.80
CA THR A 15 19.11 23.11 12.21
C THR A 15 18.28 23.99 13.14
N ALA A 16 17.41 24.86 12.59
CA ALA A 16 16.55 25.72 13.38
C ALA A 16 15.60 24.89 14.28
N GLY A 17 15.44 25.34 15.53
CA GLY A 17 14.40 24.83 16.43
C GLY A 17 13.02 25.42 16.08
N PRO A 18 11.93 24.83 16.59
CA PRO A 18 10.60 25.34 16.36
C PRO A 18 10.37 26.67 17.09
N THR A 19 9.66 27.57 16.43
CA THR A 19 9.13 28.80 17.02
C THR A 19 7.93 28.50 17.94
N ALA A 20 7.53 29.47 18.76
CA ALA A 20 6.33 29.33 19.60
C ALA A 20 5.04 29.10 18.78
N ALA A 21 4.93 29.72 17.60
CA ALA A 21 3.79 29.50 16.71
C ALA A 21 3.75 28.05 16.18
N GLU A 22 4.89 27.51 15.78
CA GLU A 22 5.01 26.13 15.31
C GLU A 22 4.76 25.10 16.42
N ASN A 23 5.15 25.41 17.66
CA ASN A 23 4.81 24.57 18.82
C ASN A 23 3.30 24.54 19.08
N ARG A 24 2.60 25.67 18.97
CA ARG A 24 1.12 25.69 19.07
C ARG A 24 0.45 24.84 17.99
N LEU A 25 0.96 24.89 16.76
CA LEU A 25 0.49 24.02 15.67
C LEU A 25 0.77 22.54 15.96
N ASN A 26 1.92 22.23 16.56
CA ASN A 26 2.27 20.88 16.98
C ASN A 26 1.35 20.36 18.09
N ASP A 27 0.98 21.19 19.05
CA ASP A 27 0.02 20.80 20.11
C ASP A 27 -1.37 20.53 19.50
N SER A 28 -1.83 21.40 18.60
CA SER A 28 -3.08 21.19 17.86
C SER A 28 -3.07 19.89 17.03
N LEU A 29 -1.93 19.55 16.40
CA LEU A 29 -1.75 18.28 15.70
C LEU A 29 -1.95 17.10 16.65
N ILE A 30 -1.32 17.12 17.82
CA ILE A 30 -1.43 16.04 18.81
C ILE A 30 -2.87 15.90 19.28
N GLN A 31 -3.59 17.00 19.52
CA GLN A 31 -4.99 16.95 19.90
C GLN A 31 -5.88 16.37 18.78
N GLU A 32 -5.65 16.73 17.52
CA GLU A 32 -6.39 16.13 16.41
C GLU A 32 -6.10 14.63 16.28
N LEU A 33 -4.83 14.20 16.45
CA LEU A 33 -4.47 12.78 16.47
C LEU A 33 -5.14 12.01 17.61
N LYS A 34 -5.31 12.62 18.78
CA LYS A 34 -6.08 12.04 19.90
C LYS A 34 -7.55 11.91 19.56
N LYS A 35 -8.15 12.97 19.00
CA LYS A 35 -9.55 12.99 18.55
C LYS A 35 -9.83 11.90 17.51
N GLU A 36 -8.90 11.70 16.59
CA GLU A 36 -8.94 10.66 15.55
C GLU A 36 -8.51 9.27 16.06
N LYS A 37 -8.43 9.09 17.39
CA LYS A 37 -8.12 7.82 18.07
C LYS A 37 -6.81 7.16 17.60
N SER A 38 -5.80 7.97 17.27
CA SER A 38 -4.49 7.45 16.86
C SER A 38 -3.73 6.80 18.02
N PHE A 39 -3.96 7.24 19.26
CA PHE A 39 -3.29 6.72 20.45
C PHE A 39 -4.14 5.63 21.10
N GLU A 40 -3.48 4.55 21.50
CA GLU A 40 -4.11 3.47 22.26
C GLU A 40 -4.29 3.88 23.74
N SER A 41 -5.18 3.20 24.46
CA SER A 41 -5.34 3.41 25.89
C SER A 41 -4.16 2.82 26.67
N ASP A 42 -3.90 3.35 27.88
CA ASP A 42 -2.85 2.82 28.75
C ASP A 42 -3.14 1.36 29.17
N ALA A 43 -4.42 1.02 29.36
CA ALA A 43 -4.86 -0.33 29.70
C ALA A 43 -4.56 -1.34 28.57
N ASP A 44 -4.86 -0.99 27.32
CA ASP A 44 -4.54 -1.83 26.17
C ASP A 44 -3.02 -1.95 25.97
N THR A 45 -2.27 -0.86 26.19
CA THR A 45 -0.80 -0.88 26.13
C THR A 45 -0.23 -1.85 27.17
N GLN A 46 -0.74 -1.81 28.40
CA GLN A 46 -0.35 -2.72 29.48
C GLN A 46 -0.69 -4.18 29.14
N LYS A 47 -1.87 -4.42 28.58
CA LYS A 47 -2.30 -5.74 28.11
C LYS A 47 -1.36 -6.30 27.04
N ARG A 48 -0.93 -5.48 26.07
CA ARG A 48 0.08 -5.89 25.06
C ARG A 48 1.42 -6.27 25.71
N VAL A 49 1.85 -5.54 26.75
CA VAL A 49 3.09 -5.84 27.49
C VAL A 49 2.97 -7.18 28.23
N GLU A 50 1.82 -7.47 28.82
CA GLU A 50 1.57 -8.76 29.50
C GLU A 50 1.58 -9.93 28.53
N ILE A 51 0.92 -9.80 27.38
CA ILE A 51 0.94 -10.79 26.31
C ILE A 51 2.37 -11.08 25.84
N LEU A 52 3.20 -10.04 25.65
CA LEU A 52 4.60 -10.24 25.24
C LEU A 52 5.44 -10.99 26.26
N LYS A 53 5.15 -10.84 27.57
CA LYS A 53 5.79 -11.67 28.61
C LYS A 53 5.39 -13.13 28.46
N ILE A 54 4.10 -13.40 28.27
CA ILE A 54 3.59 -14.75 28.04
C ILE A 54 4.26 -15.35 26.79
N LEU A 55 4.28 -14.63 25.67
CA LEU A 55 4.91 -15.10 24.43
C LEU A 55 6.42 -15.38 24.60
N GLN A 56 7.13 -14.59 25.41
CA GLN A 56 8.53 -14.85 25.73
C GLN A 56 8.71 -16.16 26.51
N ASP A 57 7.83 -16.46 27.46
CA ASP A 57 7.85 -17.72 28.20
C ASP A 57 7.49 -18.91 27.28
N LEU A 58 6.50 -18.75 26.39
CA LEU A 58 6.13 -19.78 25.41
C LEU A 58 7.26 -20.05 24.40
N ALA A 59 7.99 -19.01 23.97
CA ALA A 59 9.15 -19.16 23.09
C ALA A 59 10.29 -19.95 23.76
N GLN A 60 10.54 -19.73 25.06
CA GLN A 60 11.51 -20.53 25.81
C GLN A 60 11.01 -21.96 26.01
N ALA A 61 9.72 -22.16 26.26
CA ALA A 61 9.12 -23.49 26.35
C ALA A 61 9.25 -24.28 25.04
N LEU A 62 9.07 -23.63 23.88
CA LEU A 62 9.33 -24.24 22.57
C LEU A 62 10.76 -24.76 22.47
N VAL A 63 11.74 -23.88 22.70
CA VAL A 63 13.15 -24.24 22.58
C VAL A 63 13.51 -25.35 23.56
N PHE A 64 13.03 -25.27 24.81
CA PHE A 64 13.26 -26.30 25.81
C PHE A 64 12.68 -27.66 25.39
N GLN A 65 11.41 -27.73 24.98
CA GLN A 65 10.76 -28.97 24.58
C GLN A 65 11.45 -29.62 23.35
N VAL A 66 11.81 -28.81 22.34
CA VAL A 66 12.54 -29.31 21.17
C VAL A 66 13.93 -29.80 21.55
N SER A 67 14.64 -29.09 22.43
CA SER A 67 15.94 -29.51 22.95
C SER A 67 15.85 -30.87 23.66
N LYS A 68 14.81 -31.09 24.47
CA LYS A 68 14.53 -32.36 25.14
C LYS A 68 14.23 -33.49 24.15
N LYS A 69 13.40 -33.23 23.12
CA LYS A 69 13.12 -34.19 22.03
C LYS A 69 14.40 -34.59 21.26
N ARG A 70 15.42 -33.73 21.27
CA ARG A 70 16.75 -33.97 20.67
C ARG A 70 17.77 -34.50 21.67
N ASN A 71 17.32 -35.11 22.78
CA ASN A 71 18.15 -35.77 23.80
C ASN A 71 19.15 -34.86 24.53
N MET A 72 18.89 -33.55 24.59
CA MET A 72 19.71 -32.64 25.41
C MET A 72 19.38 -32.80 26.91
N SER A 73 20.37 -32.59 27.77
CA SER A 73 20.16 -32.54 29.22
C SER A 73 19.30 -31.32 29.61
N ASP A 74 18.71 -31.33 30.81
CA ASP A 74 17.86 -30.21 31.26
C ASP A 74 18.63 -28.89 31.33
N GLY A 75 19.89 -28.94 31.77
CA GLY A 75 20.78 -27.78 31.77
C GLY A 75 21.02 -27.24 30.35
N MET A 76 21.40 -28.11 29.41
CA MET A 76 21.62 -27.71 28.02
C MET A 76 20.35 -27.21 27.33
N ALA A 77 19.20 -27.83 27.61
CA ALA A 77 17.90 -27.42 27.08
C ALA A 77 17.46 -26.05 27.62
N LYS A 78 17.78 -25.74 28.89
CA LYS A 78 17.53 -24.42 29.49
C LYS A 78 18.49 -23.37 28.92
N ASP A 79 19.76 -23.69 28.79
CA ASP A 79 20.79 -22.78 28.26
C ASP A 79 20.60 -22.47 26.76
N ALA A 80 19.92 -23.34 26.02
CA ALA A 80 19.55 -23.10 24.62
C ALA A 80 18.73 -21.80 24.45
N GLY A 81 17.96 -21.41 25.48
CA GLY A 81 17.31 -20.11 25.58
C GLY A 81 16.10 -19.94 24.66
N GLY A 82 16.09 -18.87 23.87
CA GLY A 82 14.97 -18.47 23.02
C GLY A 82 14.47 -17.07 23.39
N LYS A 83 14.20 -16.25 22.38
CA LYS A 83 13.86 -14.83 22.60
C LYS A 83 12.83 -14.31 21.61
N VAL A 84 11.90 -13.53 22.13
CA VAL A 84 10.92 -12.76 21.37
C VAL A 84 11.44 -11.34 21.14
N PHE A 85 11.30 -10.87 19.91
CA PHE A 85 11.51 -9.49 19.52
C PHE A 85 10.21 -8.96 18.91
N THR A 86 9.95 -7.66 19.09
CA THR A 86 8.89 -6.99 18.34
C THR A 86 9.49 -6.15 17.24
N PHE A 87 8.74 -5.97 16.16
CA PHE A 87 9.10 -5.08 15.06
C PHE A 87 7.89 -4.25 14.62
N GLY A 88 8.03 -3.58 13.47
CA GLY A 88 6.91 -2.89 12.86
C GLY A 88 6.35 -1.74 13.70
N SER A 89 5.04 -1.52 13.59
CA SER A 89 4.41 -0.32 14.16
C SER A 89 4.39 -0.30 15.69
N TYR A 90 4.27 -1.48 16.31
CA TYR A 90 4.32 -1.63 17.75
C TYR A 90 5.68 -1.22 18.31
N ARG A 91 6.76 -1.81 17.78
CA ARG A 91 8.15 -1.51 18.19
C ARG A 91 8.55 -0.05 17.93
N LEU A 92 8.09 0.54 16.82
CA LEU A 92 8.28 1.97 16.54
C LEU A 92 7.53 2.89 17.53
N GLY A 93 6.55 2.38 18.28
CA GLY A 93 5.70 3.16 19.18
C GLY A 93 4.67 4.04 18.46
N VAL A 94 4.25 3.62 17.26
CA VAL A 94 3.30 4.34 16.39
C VAL A 94 2.06 3.51 16.02
N HIS A 95 1.83 2.42 16.76
CA HIS A 95 0.61 1.62 16.69
C HIS A 95 -0.58 2.39 17.27
N GLY A 96 -1.78 2.10 16.75
CA GLY A 96 -3.04 2.60 17.29
C GLY A 96 -3.94 1.45 17.77
N PRO A 97 -5.14 1.77 18.29
CA PRO A 97 -6.15 0.76 18.61
C PRO A 97 -6.39 -0.19 17.45
N GLY A 98 -6.49 -1.49 17.74
CA GLY A 98 -6.70 -2.53 16.73
C GLY A 98 -5.50 -2.82 15.83
N SER A 99 -4.33 -2.18 16.04
CA SER A 99 -3.10 -2.61 15.36
C SER A 99 -2.64 -3.98 15.88
N ASP A 100 -2.06 -4.76 15.00
CA ASP A 100 -1.38 -6.03 15.30
C ASP A 100 -0.06 -5.82 16.04
N ILE A 101 0.44 -6.90 16.66
CA ILE A 101 1.81 -6.98 17.16
C ILE A 101 2.64 -7.90 16.26
N ASP A 102 3.45 -7.28 15.42
CA ASP A 102 4.52 -7.93 14.68
C ASP A 102 5.58 -8.51 15.63
N THR A 103 5.66 -9.83 15.71
CA THR A 103 6.47 -10.56 16.71
C THR A 103 7.39 -11.58 16.05
N LEU A 104 8.67 -11.56 16.40
CA LEU A 104 9.69 -12.49 15.90
C LEU A 104 10.20 -13.38 17.03
N VAL A 105 10.03 -14.69 16.88
CA VAL A 105 10.61 -15.71 17.74
C VAL A 105 11.98 -16.12 17.18
N VAL A 106 13.04 -15.87 17.94
CA VAL A 106 14.41 -16.24 17.57
C VAL A 106 14.82 -17.49 18.33
N VAL A 107 15.25 -18.51 17.59
CA VAL A 107 15.55 -19.85 18.11
C VAL A 107 16.95 -20.31 17.71
N PRO A 108 17.60 -21.20 18.51
CA PRO A 108 18.93 -21.73 18.20
C PRO A 108 18.90 -22.72 17.03
N LYS A 109 20.08 -23.06 16.52
CA LYS A 109 20.27 -23.81 15.26
C LYS A 109 19.58 -25.17 15.19
N HIS A 110 19.32 -25.80 16.33
CA HIS A 110 18.65 -27.10 16.43
C HIS A 110 17.14 -26.98 16.55
N VAL A 111 16.51 -25.81 16.45
CA VAL A 111 15.05 -25.67 16.41
C VAL A 111 14.65 -25.27 15.01
N THR A 112 13.87 -26.09 14.32
CA THR A 112 13.51 -25.86 12.90
C THR A 112 12.23 -25.05 12.75
N ARG A 113 11.96 -24.58 11.53
CA ARG A 113 10.64 -24.02 11.20
C ARG A 113 9.52 -25.04 11.32
N GLU A 114 9.80 -26.31 11.05
CA GLU A 114 8.82 -27.39 11.28
C GLU A 114 8.47 -27.50 12.77
N ASP A 115 9.47 -27.41 13.66
CA ASP A 115 9.23 -27.37 15.11
C ASP A 115 8.35 -26.17 15.51
N PHE A 116 8.49 -25.03 14.84
CA PHE A 116 7.65 -23.85 15.03
C PHE A 116 6.20 -24.10 14.57
N PHE A 117 5.97 -24.69 13.40
CA PHE A 117 4.61 -24.98 12.90
C PHE A 117 3.95 -26.21 13.53
N THR A 118 4.69 -26.99 14.32
CA THR A 118 4.16 -28.18 15.00
C THR A 118 4.15 -28.00 16.52
N THR A 119 5.32 -27.93 17.16
CA THR A 119 5.45 -27.87 18.62
C THR A 119 4.99 -26.51 19.16
N PHE A 120 5.35 -25.39 18.51
CA PHE A 120 4.91 -24.07 19.00
C PHE A 120 3.41 -23.85 18.76
N ASP A 121 2.88 -24.28 17.61
CA ASP A 121 1.43 -24.28 17.35
C ASP A 121 0.67 -25.05 18.44
N GLN A 122 1.13 -26.24 18.83
CA GLN A 122 0.52 -27.00 19.94
C GLN A 122 0.61 -26.26 21.29
N ILE A 123 1.77 -25.64 21.58
CA ILE A 123 1.95 -24.84 22.81
C ILE A 123 0.96 -23.67 22.83
N LEU A 124 0.74 -23.00 21.70
CA LEU A 124 -0.22 -21.90 21.57
C LEU A 124 -1.65 -22.39 21.75
N ARG A 125 -2.03 -23.51 21.11
CA ARG A 125 -3.39 -24.10 21.21
C ARG A 125 -3.76 -24.54 22.62
N ALA A 126 -2.79 -24.83 23.47
CA ALA A 126 -3.02 -25.18 24.87
C ALA A 126 -3.33 -23.97 25.77
N ARG A 127 -3.27 -22.73 25.24
CA ARG A 127 -3.48 -21.50 26.01
C ARG A 127 -4.96 -21.12 26.07
N PRO A 128 -5.54 -20.89 27.26
CA PRO A 128 -6.90 -20.37 27.37
C PRO A 128 -7.05 -18.96 26.81
N GLU A 129 -5.95 -18.22 26.68
CA GLU A 129 -5.94 -16.87 26.11
C GLU A 129 -6.00 -16.84 24.58
N LEU A 130 -5.87 -17.98 23.90
CA LEU A 130 -5.90 -18.06 22.44
C LEU A 130 -7.35 -18.04 21.94
N ASP A 131 -7.72 -17.02 21.17
CA ASP A 131 -9.05 -16.89 20.56
C ASP A 131 -9.09 -17.47 19.15
N GLU A 132 -8.08 -17.17 18.32
CA GLU A 132 -8.01 -17.56 16.91
C GLU A 132 -6.56 -17.93 16.55
N ILE A 133 -6.37 -18.90 15.64
CA ILE A 133 -5.05 -19.30 15.14
C ILE A 133 -5.12 -19.73 13.66
N ALA A 134 -4.23 -19.16 12.85
CA ALA A 134 -4.10 -19.43 11.42
C ALA A 134 -2.61 -19.55 11.02
N PRO A 135 -2.08 -20.79 10.95
CA PRO A 135 -0.72 -21.04 10.47
C PRO A 135 -0.62 -20.91 8.94
N VAL A 136 0.41 -20.21 8.44
CA VAL A 136 0.66 -20.02 7.01
C VAL A 136 2.14 -20.33 6.69
N PRO A 137 2.52 -21.61 6.58
CA PRO A 137 3.91 -22.03 6.40
C PRO A 137 4.49 -21.70 5.01
N ASP A 138 3.62 -21.58 4.00
CA ASP A 138 3.99 -21.37 2.59
C ASP A 138 4.04 -19.90 2.17
N ALA A 139 3.77 -18.97 3.10
CA ALA A 139 3.93 -17.55 2.87
C ALA A 139 5.38 -17.18 2.52
N PHE A 140 5.54 -16.02 1.85
CA PHE A 140 6.86 -15.47 1.48
C PHE A 140 7.81 -15.33 2.69
N VAL A 141 7.22 -14.96 3.85
CA VAL A 141 7.80 -15.13 5.18
C VAL A 141 6.80 -15.97 5.97
N PRO A 142 7.13 -17.22 6.36
CA PRO A 142 6.21 -18.06 7.10
C PRO A 142 5.77 -17.41 8.41
N VAL A 143 4.48 -17.48 8.71
CA VAL A 143 3.84 -16.79 9.85
C VAL A 143 2.78 -17.66 10.50
N ILE A 144 2.63 -17.57 11.82
CA ILE A 144 1.43 -18.02 12.54
C ILE A 144 0.70 -16.75 12.97
N LYS A 145 -0.51 -16.53 12.45
CA LYS A 145 -1.36 -15.42 12.87
C LYS A 145 -2.24 -15.89 14.01
N ILE A 146 -2.27 -15.15 15.10
CA ILE A 146 -3.14 -15.46 16.24
C ILE A 146 -3.92 -14.24 16.68
N LYS A 147 -5.04 -14.49 17.33
CA LYS A 147 -5.70 -13.53 18.21
C LYS A 147 -5.58 -14.07 19.63
N PHE A 148 -4.92 -13.30 20.49
CA PHE A 148 -4.58 -13.71 21.84
C PHE A 148 -5.11 -12.66 22.81
N SER A 149 -6.08 -13.04 23.65
CA SER A 149 -6.82 -12.12 24.52
C SER A 149 -7.38 -10.92 23.77
N GLY A 150 -7.91 -11.12 22.56
CA GLY A 150 -8.49 -10.10 21.70
C GLY A 150 -7.50 -9.23 20.93
N ILE A 151 -6.19 -9.48 21.04
CA ILE A 151 -5.14 -8.75 20.31
C ILE A 151 -4.59 -9.62 19.18
N SER A 152 -4.59 -9.09 17.96
CA SER A 152 -3.98 -9.75 16.79
C SER A 152 -2.45 -9.70 16.86
N ILE A 153 -1.80 -10.83 16.59
CA ILE A 153 -0.35 -11.01 16.68
C ILE A 153 0.12 -11.85 15.51
N ASP A 154 1.11 -11.35 14.78
CA ASP A 154 1.75 -12.04 13.68
C ASP A 154 3.10 -12.60 14.19
N LEU A 155 3.18 -13.93 14.34
CA LEU A 155 4.36 -14.63 14.85
C LEU A 155 5.22 -15.16 13.70
N LEU A 156 6.41 -14.57 13.55
CA LEU A 156 7.47 -15.06 12.68
C LEU A 156 8.47 -15.89 13.48
N CYS A 157 9.21 -16.76 12.79
CA CYS A 157 10.33 -17.51 13.37
C CYS A 157 11.60 -17.29 12.58
N ALA A 158 12.72 -17.07 13.27
CA ALA A 158 14.05 -17.08 12.67
C ALA A 158 14.98 -17.99 13.46
N ARG A 159 15.56 -18.95 12.76
CA ARG A 159 16.59 -19.84 13.31
C ARG A 159 17.96 -19.23 13.08
N LEU A 160 18.74 -19.05 14.14
CA LEU A 160 20.13 -18.58 14.05
C LEU A 160 21.11 -19.76 14.00
N ASP A 161 22.25 -19.58 13.33
CA ASP A 161 23.35 -20.58 13.33
C ASP A 161 24.21 -20.49 14.61
N VAL A 162 23.55 -20.54 15.76
CA VAL A 162 24.17 -20.52 17.11
C VAL A 162 23.53 -21.58 17.99
N ALA A 163 24.27 -22.08 18.97
CA ALA A 163 23.77 -23.12 19.88
C ALA A 163 22.79 -22.58 20.95
N GLN A 164 22.89 -21.29 21.27
CA GLN A 164 22.15 -20.65 22.36
C GLN A 164 21.64 -19.27 21.93
N VAL A 165 20.42 -18.94 22.33
CA VAL A 165 19.81 -17.61 22.14
C VAL A 165 19.57 -16.98 23.51
N PRO A 166 20.53 -16.19 24.04
CA PRO A 166 20.43 -15.64 25.38
C PRO A 166 19.44 -14.46 25.44
N GLY A 167 18.90 -14.20 26.63
CA GLY A 167 17.92 -13.13 26.85
C GLY A 167 18.43 -11.71 26.52
N ASN A 168 19.75 -11.49 26.56
CA ASN A 168 20.38 -10.21 26.20
C ASN A 168 20.80 -10.11 24.72
N LEU A 169 20.51 -11.09 23.88
CA LEU A 169 20.89 -11.07 22.46
C LEU A 169 20.32 -9.83 21.75
N SER A 170 21.15 -9.19 20.93
CA SER A 170 20.78 -8.11 19.99
C SER A 170 20.97 -8.57 18.56
N LEU A 171 20.08 -8.17 17.66
CA LEU A 171 20.13 -8.53 16.23
C LEU A 171 20.95 -7.55 15.37
N ALA A 172 21.64 -6.59 16.00
CA ALA A 172 22.45 -5.58 15.30
C ALA A 172 23.69 -6.18 14.61
N ASP A 173 24.24 -7.28 15.13
CA ASP A 173 25.41 -7.92 14.52
C ASP A 173 25.03 -8.58 13.17
N LYS A 174 25.73 -8.20 12.10
CA LYS A 174 25.54 -8.75 10.75
C LYS A 174 26.08 -10.17 10.63
N ASN A 175 26.98 -10.61 11.51
CA ASN A 175 27.49 -11.98 11.50
C ASN A 175 26.42 -13.02 11.85
N LEU A 176 25.38 -12.62 12.58
CA LEU A 176 24.21 -13.47 12.85
C LEU A 176 23.46 -13.89 11.58
N LEU A 177 23.69 -13.23 10.45
CA LEU A 177 23.07 -13.56 9.17
C LEU A 177 23.82 -14.65 8.39
N ARG A 178 25.01 -15.08 8.84
CA ARG A 178 25.77 -16.13 8.15
C ARG A 178 25.04 -17.47 8.22
N ASN A 179 25.12 -18.23 7.13
CA ASN A 179 24.55 -19.57 6.99
C ASN A 179 23.03 -19.65 7.22
N LEU A 180 22.32 -18.53 7.11
CA LEU A 180 20.86 -18.48 7.19
C LEU A 180 20.24 -18.64 5.81
N ASP A 181 19.08 -19.28 5.77
CA ASP A 181 18.29 -19.32 4.54
C ASP A 181 17.53 -18.00 4.31
N GLU A 182 16.96 -17.84 3.11
CA GLU A 182 16.28 -16.60 2.73
C GLU A 182 15.08 -16.26 3.62
N LYS A 183 14.35 -17.27 4.12
CA LYS A 183 13.16 -17.07 4.95
C LYS A 183 13.57 -16.55 6.34
N ASP A 184 14.63 -17.10 6.94
CA ASP A 184 15.19 -16.64 8.20
C ASP A 184 15.78 -15.22 8.08
N LEU A 185 16.49 -14.93 6.98
CA LEU A 185 17.00 -13.59 6.67
C LEU A 185 15.88 -12.55 6.59
N ARG A 186 14.77 -12.88 5.91
CA ARG A 186 13.60 -11.97 5.80
C ARG A 186 12.94 -11.74 7.14
N ALA A 187 12.78 -12.79 7.96
CA ALA A 187 12.19 -12.69 9.29
C ALA A 187 13.01 -11.77 10.22
N LEU A 188 14.35 -11.92 10.23
CA LEU A 188 15.25 -11.06 11.01
C LEU A 188 15.24 -9.59 10.56
N ASN A 189 15.07 -9.35 9.26
CA ASN A 189 15.12 -8.01 8.69
C ASN A 189 14.03 -7.08 9.22
N GLY A 190 12.85 -7.60 9.57
CA GLY A 190 11.78 -6.78 10.17
C GLY A 190 12.24 -6.03 11.42
N THR A 191 12.83 -6.77 12.37
CA THR A 191 13.38 -6.21 13.62
C THR A 191 14.59 -5.33 13.37
N ARG A 192 15.55 -5.79 12.56
CA ARG A 192 16.79 -5.03 12.26
C ARG A 192 16.48 -3.67 11.63
N VAL A 193 15.59 -3.63 10.63
CA VAL A 193 15.17 -2.37 9.99
C VAL A 193 14.50 -1.44 10.99
N THR A 194 13.62 -1.96 11.83
CA THR A 194 12.88 -1.17 12.81
C THR A 194 13.82 -0.51 13.83
N ASP A 195 14.74 -1.29 14.40
CA ASP A 195 15.72 -0.78 15.35
C ASP A 195 16.67 0.24 14.72
N GLU A 196 17.11 0.00 13.48
CA GLU A 196 17.96 0.97 12.76
C GLU A 196 17.23 2.29 12.47
N ILE A 197 15.95 2.27 12.08
CA ILE A 197 15.17 3.50 11.89
C ILE A 197 15.18 4.35 13.17
N LEU A 198 14.96 3.72 14.33
CA LEU A 198 14.97 4.42 15.63
C LEU A 198 16.35 4.99 15.98
N GLN A 199 17.43 4.33 15.56
CA GLN A 199 18.80 4.82 15.75
C GLN A 199 19.21 5.92 14.76
N LEU A 200 18.50 6.03 13.62
CA LEU A 200 18.81 6.94 12.52
C LEU A 200 17.97 8.23 12.52
N VAL A 201 17.14 8.44 13.54
CA VAL A 201 16.38 9.69 13.73
C VAL A 201 16.97 10.55 14.85
N PRO A 202 17.09 11.88 14.67
CA PRO A 202 17.64 12.78 15.70
C PRO A 202 16.78 12.90 16.97
N LYS A 203 15.45 12.98 16.79
CA LYS A 203 14.47 13.15 17.88
C LYS A 203 13.35 12.10 17.75
N PRO A 204 13.43 10.97 18.46
CA PRO A 204 12.43 9.90 18.36
C PRO A 204 10.99 10.37 18.63
N THR A 205 10.78 11.28 19.58
CA THR A 205 9.44 11.82 19.88
C THR A 205 8.84 12.55 18.68
N ALA A 206 9.61 13.43 18.05
CA ALA A 206 9.15 14.19 16.90
C ALA A 206 8.85 13.28 15.69
N PHE A 207 9.70 12.27 15.48
CA PHE A 207 9.52 11.22 14.49
C PHE A 207 8.22 10.43 14.71
N LYS A 208 7.97 9.95 15.94
CA LYS A 208 6.80 9.13 16.26
C LYS A 208 5.48 9.87 16.00
N ILE A 209 5.37 11.13 16.42
CA ILE A 209 4.17 11.94 16.20
C ILE A 209 3.98 12.25 14.71
N ALA A 210 5.04 12.60 13.98
CA ALA A 210 4.96 12.83 12.54
C ALA A 210 4.56 11.54 11.79
N LEU A 211 5.11 10.38 12.18
CA LEU A 211 4.77 9.11 11.57
C LEU A 211 3.32 8.68 11.87
N ARG A 212 2.81 8.93 13.08
CA ARG A 212 1.38 8.72 13.39
C ARG A 212 0.49 9.53 12.45
N ALA A 213 0.81 10.80 12.25
CA ALA A 213 0.07 11.66 11.33
C ALA A 213 0.16 11.21 9.87
N ILE A 214 1.34 10.82 9.38
CA ILE A 214 1.49 10.29 8.01
C ILE A 214 0.75 8.96 7.84
N LYS A 215 0.75 8.07 8.83
CA LYS A 215 -0.03 6.82 8.78
C LYS A 215 -1.52 7.12 8.67
N LEU A 216 -2.06 7.98 9.54
CA LEU A 216 -3.46 8.37 9.50
C LEU A 216 -3.83 9.04 8.18
N TRP A 217 -3.01 9.99 7.71
CA TRP A 217 -3.18 10.64 6.41
C TRP A 217 -3.18 9.62 5.27
N ALA A 218 -2.18 8.75 5.19
CA ALA A 218 -2.05 7.80 4.09
C ALA A 218 -3.22 6.80 4.06
N GLN A 219 -3.71 6.37 5.23
CA GLN A 219 -4.91 5.54 5.34
C GLN A 219 -6.16 6.29 4.88
N ARG A 220 -6.38 7.51 5.40
CA ARG A 220 -7.54 8.36 5.03
C ARG A 220 -7.55 8.73 3.56
N ARG A 221 -6.37 8.89 2.94
CA ARG A 221 -6.21 9.24 1.52
C ARG A 221 -6.10 8.03 0.59
N ALA A 222 -6.27 6.81 1.10
CA ALA A 222 -6.15 5.56 0.34
C ALA A 222 -4.83 5.44 -0.44
N VAL A 223 -3.72 5.72 0.24
CA VAL A 223 -2.34 5.53 -0.28
C VAL A 223 -1.48 4.69 0.67
N TYR A 224 -2.10 3.77 1.41
CA TYR A 224 -1.44 2.86 2.36
C TYR A 224 -1.85 1.41 2.07
N ALA A 225 -1.08 0.69 1.24
CA ALA A 225 -1.22 -0.76 1.00
C ALA A 225 -0.09 -1.28 0.09
N ASN A 226 0.93 -1.96 0.64
CA ASN A 226 2.03 -2.50 -0.17
C ASN A 226 1.59 -3.56 -1.18
N VAL A 227 0.59 -4.37 -0.82
CA VAL A 227 0.03 -5.41 -1.69
C VAL A 227 -0.60 -4.81 -2.97
N PHE A 228 -1.20 -3.62 -2.87
CA PHE A 228 -1.83 -2.91 -3.97
C PHE A 228 -0.94 -1.84 -4.62
N GLY A 229 0.36 -1.84 -4.33
CA GLY A 229 1.32 -0.95 -4.99
C GLY A 229 1.45 0.45 -4.39
N PHE A 230 1.04 0.65 -3.14
CA PHE A 230 1.29 1.87 -2.36
C PHE A 230 2.34 1.63 -1.26
N PRO A 231 2.96 2.67 -0.68
CA PRO A 231 3.90 2.45 0.42
C PRO A 231 3.21 1.82 1.64
N GLY A 232 3.85 0.79 2.20
CA GLY A 232 3.45 0.19 3.48
C GLY A 232 4.02 0.95 4.69
N GLY A 233 3.78 0.41 5.90
CA GLY A 233 4.18 1.07 7.15
C GLY A 233 5.66 1.38 7.26
N VAL A 234 6.53 0.44 6.88
CA VAL A 234 7.99 0.63 6.93
C VAL A 234 8.48 1.66 5.91
N ALA A 235 7.89 1.71 4.72
CA ALA A 235 8.23 2.70 3.69
C ALA A 235 7.85 4.12 4.16
N TRP A 236 6.65 4.29 4.72
CA TRP A 236 6.25 5.56 5.33
C TRP A 236 7.16 5.96 6.51
N ALA A 237 7.54 5.01 7.36
CA ALA A 237 8.48 5.25 8.46
C ALA A 237 9.83 5.77 7.94
N MET A 238 10.39 5.16 6.90
CA MET A 238 11.66 5.61 6.32
C MET A 238 11.55 6.97 5.64
N LEU A 239 10.44 7.24 4.92
CA LEU A 239 10.19 8.56 4.35
C LEU A 239 10.15 9.64 5.44
N VAL A 240 9.43 9.42 6.54
CA VAL A 240 9.38 10.36 7.68
C VAL A 240 10.75 10.48 8.36
N ALA A 241 11.44 9.37 8.58
CA ALA A 241 12.78 9.35 9.18
C ALA A 241 13.75 10.21 8.35
N ARG A 242 13.71 10.12 7.02
CA ARG A 242 14.55 10.93 6.14
C ARG A 242 14.33 12.43 6.35
N ILE A 243 13.07 12.86 6.51
CA ILE A 243 12.75 14.28 6.76
C ILE A 243 13.24 14.70 8.16
N CYS A 244 13.13 13.82 9.15
CA CYS A 244 13.67 14.08 10.49
C CYS A 244 15.20 14.29 10.46
N GLN A 245 15.93 13.56 9.61
CA GLN A 245 17.38 13.76 9.43
C GLN A 245 17.70 15.13 8.82
N LEU A 246 16.85 15.62 7.91
CA LEU A 246 17.02 16.91 7.24
C LEU A 246 16.66 18.11 8.14
N TYR A 247 15.81 17.90 9.16
CA TYR A 247 15.35 18.91 10.11
C TYR A 247 15.49 18.41 11.56
N PRO A 248 16.72 18.20 12.06
CA PRO A 248 16.98 17.49 13.32
C PRO A 248 16.37 18.16 14.56
N ASN A 249 16.14 19.47 14.51
CA ASN A 249 15.65 20.24 15.64
C ASN A 249 14.16 20.61 15.59
N ALA A 250 13.48 20.37 14.47
CA ALA A 250 12.10 20.77 14.24
C ALA A 250 11.08 19.97 15.09
N CYS A 251 9.88 20.55 15.29
CA CYS A 251 8.72 19.85 15.83
C CYS A 251 8.01 19.02 14.74
N SER A 252 7.08 18.14 15.13
CA SER A 252 6.40 17.22 14.21
C SER A 252 5.51 17.94 13.19
N ALA A 253 4.87 19.05 13.57
CA ALA A 253 4.11 19.87 12.63
C ALA A 253 4.98 20.38 11.46
N VAL A 254 6.19 20.88 11.77
CA VAL A 254 7.14 21.35 10.75
C VAL A 254 7.66 20.17 9.92
N ILE A 255 7.95 19.03 10.54
CA ILE A 255 8.34 17.80 9.83
C ILE A 255 7.27 17.40 8.82
N LEU A 256 5.98 17.46 9.16
CA LEU A 256 4.88 17.15 8.23
C LEU A 256 4.83 18.12 7.04
N ALA A 257 4.91 19.42 7.28
CA ALA A 257 4.93 20.41 6.20
C ALA A 257 6.12 20.20 5.26
N ARG A 258 7.31 19.92 5.83
CA ARG A 258 8.52 19.63 5.05
C ARG A 258 8.47 18.29 4.34
N PHE A 259 7.80 17.29 4.92
CA PHE A 259 7.60 15.99 4.30
C PHE A 259 6.89 16.12 2.97
N PHE A 260 5.74 16.80 2.94
CA PHE A 260 5.01 16.99 1.69
C PHE A 260 5.82 17.82 0.68
N HIS A 261 6.36 18.96 1.12
CA HIS A 261 7.11 19.84 0.22
C HIS A 261 8.33 19.17 -0.42
N ILE A 262 9.09 18.39 0.34
CA ILE A 262 10.29 17.71 -0.17
C ILE A 262 9.90 16.54 -1.06
N LEU A 263 8.95 15.70 -0.65
CA LEU A 263 8.62 14.48 -1.40
C LEU A 263 7.88 14.76 -2.71
N THR A 264 7.13 15.86 -2.78
CA THR A 264 6.56 16.38 -4.05
C THR A 264 7.66 16.79 -5.03
N LYS A 265 8.74 17.41 -4.54
CA LYS A 265 9.86 17.89 -5.36
C LYS A 265 11.00 16.88 -5.49
N TRP A 266 10.84 15.69 -4.93
CA TRP A 266 11.87 14.68 -4.95
C TRP A 266 12.08 14.16 -6.38
N ASN A 267 13.33 14.07 -6.80
CA ASN A 267 13.68 13.70 -8.18
C ASN A 267 13.59 12.19 -8.40
N TRP A 268 12.38 11.63 -8.35
CA TRP A 268 12.14 10.21 -8.58
C TRP A 268 12.61 9.78 -10.00
N PRO A 269 13.38 8.70 -10.15
CA PRO A 269 13.54 7.57 -9.23
C PRO A 269 14.80 7.61 -8.33
N GLN A 270 15.35 8.79 -7.99
CA GLN A 270 16.44 8.88 -7.01
C GLN A 270 16.03 8.23 -5.68
N PRO A 271 16.84 7.35 -5.06
CA PRO A 271 16.44 6.60 -3.88
C PRO A 271 16.45 7.44 -2.61
N VAL A 272 15.49 7.17 -1.73
CA VAL A 272 15.51 7.63 -0.35
C VAL A 272 16.37 6.68 0.48
N LEU A 273 17.49 7.20 1.01
CA LEU A 273 18.45 6.48 1.85
C LEU A 273 18.52 7.11 3.24
N LEU A 274 18.52 6.29 4.29
CA LEU A 274 18.70 6.75 5.68
C LEU A 274 20.15 6.69 6.17
N LYS A 275 20.98 5.84 5.56
CA LYS A 275 22.43 5.72 5.76
C LYS A 275 23.06 5.20 4.45
N PRO A 276 24.39 5.30 4.29
CA PRO A 276 25.06 4.67 3.15
C PRO A 276 24.74 3.18 3.10
N ILE A 277 24.52 2.65 1.89
CA ILE A 277 24.32 1.21 1.71
C ILE A 277 25.62 0.51 2.07
N GLU A 278 25.53 -0.44 2.99
CA GLU A 278 26.70 -1.15 3.51
C GLU A 278 26.88 -2.47 2.76
N ASP A 279 28.14 -2.80 2.46
CA ASP A 279 28.51 -4.18 2.14
C ASP A 279 28.41 -5.05 3.40
N GLY A 280 28.38 -6.36 3.20
CA GLY A 280 28.31 -7.30 4.30
C GLY A 280 28.95 -8.64 3.99
N PRO A 281 28.95 -9.54 4.97
CA PRO A 281 29.75 -10.76 4.93
C PRO A 281 29.19 -11.85 4.00
N LEU A 282 28.06 -11.62 3.34
CA LEU A 282 27.37 -12.62 2.53
C LEU A 282 27.35 -12.19 1.06
N GLN A 283 27.35 -13.18 0.17
CA GLN A 283 27.12 -12.98 -1.27
C GLN A 283 25.62 -12.90 -1.57
N VAL A 284 24.91 -11.99 -0.89
CA VAL A 284 23.46 -11.77 -1.09
C VAL A 284 23.22 -10.55 -1.95
N ARG A 285 22.12 -10.54 -2.69
CA ARG A 285 21.71 -9.38 -3.48
C ARG A 285 21.39 -8.21 -2.56
N VAL A 286 22.15 -7.13 -2.71
CA VAL A 286 21.88 -5.81 -2.13
C VAL A 286 21.31 -4.92 -3.23
N TRP A 287 20.33 -4.08 -2.91
CA TRP A 287 19.71 -3.17 -3.88
C TRP A 287 20.77 -2.32 -4.60
N ASN A 288 20.86 -2.49 -5.91
CA ASN A 288 21.85 -1.78 -6.74
C ASN A 288 21.33 -1.62 -8.17
N PRO A 289 20.80 -0.42 -8.54
CA PRO A 289 20.28 -0.18 -9.88
C PRO A 289 21.37 -0.16 -10.95
N ARG A 290 22.65 0.03 -10.61
CA ARG A 290 23.72 -0.03 -11.62
C ARG A 290 23.91 -1.44 -12.15
N ILE A 291 23.68 -2.44 -11.31
CA ILE A 291 23.87 -3.86 -11.64
C ILE A 291 22.55 -4.49 -12.08
N TYR A 292 21.51 -4.41 -11.25
CA TYR A 292 20.27 -5.18 -11.45
C TYR A 292 19.19 -4.40 -12.21
N ALA A 293 18.71 -4.95 -13.33
CA ALA A 293 17.65 -4.33 -14.14
C ALA A 293 16.33 -4.13 -13.39
N GLN A 294 15.97 -5.09 -12.53
CA GLN A 294 14.79 -4.97 -11.66
C GLN A 294 14.92 -3.80 -10.68
N ASP A 295 16.12 -3.52 -10.17
CA ASP A 295 16.32 -2.39 -9.26
C ASP A 295 16.24 -1.04 -10.00
N ARG A 296 16.61 -1.01 -11.29
CA ARG A 296 16.44 0.17 -12.17
C ARG A 296 14.98 0.50 -12.45
N SER A 297 14.10 -0.49 -12.47
CA SER A 297 12.69 -0.28 -12.77
C SER A 297 11.88 0.23 -11.57
N HIS A 298 12.48 0.32 -10.38
CA HIS A 298 11.81 0.88 -9.21
C HIS A 298 11.49 2.37 -9.39
N ARG A 299 10.21 2.71 -9.31
CA ARG A 299 9.70 4.05 -9.67
C ARG A 299 9.88 5.11 -8.58
N MET A 300 9.76 4.70 -7.31
CA MET A 300 9.95 5.55 -6.14
C MET A 300 10.72 4.78 -5.04
N PRO A 301 12.01 4.49 -5.23
CA PRO A 301 12.75 3.58 -4.35
C PRO A 301 12.97 4.17 -2.95
N VAL A 302 12.53 3.43 -1.92
CA VAL A 302 12.79 3.72 -0.50
C VAL A 302 13.53 2.52 0.08
N ILE A 303 14.77 2.74 0.49
CA ILE A 303 15.72 1.63 0.75
C ILE A 303 15.87 1.36 2.24
N THR A 304 15.74 0.09 2.61
CA THR A 304 15.91 -0.35 4.00
C THR A 304 17.35 -0.14 4.46
N PRO A 305 17.56 0.43 5.67
CA PRO A 305 18.90 0.74 6.13
C PRO A 305 19.67 -0.54 6.52
N ALA A 306 19.02 -1.54 7.09
CA ALA A 306 19.68 -2.75 7.54
C ALA A 306 20.19 -3.60 6.37
N TYR A 307 21.42 -4.10 6.50
CA TYR A 307 21.99 -5.05 5.56
C TYR A 307 21.27 -6.41 5.63
N PRO A 308 20.97 -7.06 4.48
CA PRO A 308 21.13 -6.53 3.12
C PRO A 308 20.03 -5.53 2.74
N SER A 309 20.42 -4.35 2.25
CA SER A 309 19.47 -3.30 1.89
C SER A 309 18.59 -3.69 0.70
N MET A 310 17.28 -3.46 0.81
CA MET A 310 16.26 -3.79 -0.19
C MET A 310 15.33 -2.59 -0.44
N CYS A 311 14.62 -2.60 -1.57
CA CYS A 311 13.60 -1.60 -1.87
C CYS A 311 12.25 -1.98 -1.23
N ALA A 312 11.78 -1.17 -0.28
CA ALA A 312 10.51 -1.37 0.41
C ALA A 312 9.28 -0.93 -0.43
N THR A 313 9.49 -0.40 -1.63
CA THR A 313 8.47 0.18 -2.49
C THR A 313 8.51 -0.38 -3.92
N HIS A 314 9.04 -1.59 -4.08
CA HIS A 314 9.17 -2.27 -5.38
C HIS A 314 7.83 -2.52 -6.09
N ASN A 315 6.71 -2.52 -5.36
CA ASN A 315 5.37 -2.72 -5.93
C ASN A 315 4.75 -1.45 -6.53
N ILE A 316 5.36 -0.27 -6.40
CA ILE A 316 4.82 0.97 -6.96
C ILE A 316 4.78 0.89 -8.50
N SER A 317 3.59 1.14 -9.07
CA SER A 317 3.32 1.20 -10.51
C SER A 317 3.31 2.65 -11.00
N ASP A 318 3.13 2.87 -12.31
CA ASP A 318 3.02 4.24 -12.84
C ASP A 318 1.75 4.94 -12.33
N SER A 319 0.64 4.19 -12.24
CA SER A 319 -0.62 4.69 -11.72
C SER A 319 -0.54 5.03 -10.24
N THR A 320 -0.02 4.13 -9.39
CA THR A 320 0.06 4.42 -7.96
C THR A 320 1.06 5.53 -7.66
N LYS A 321 2.17 5.65 -8.41
CA LYS A 321 3.07 6.82 -8.35
C LYS A 321 2.34 8.13 -8.62
N LYS A 322 1.51 8.21 -9.68
CA LYS A 322 0.72 9.42 -9.99
C LYS A 322 -0.23 9.78 -8.84
N VAL A 323 -0.91 8.79 -8.25
CA VAL A 323 -1.81 8.99 -7.11
C VAL A 323 -1.04 9.49 -5.88
N ILE A 324 0.10 8.88 -5.55
CA ILE A 324 0.94 9.28 -4.41
C ILE A 324 1.40 10.74 -4.59
N LEU A 325 1.90 11.11 -5.78
CA LEU A 325 2.36 12.47 -6.04
C LEU A 325 1.22 13.50 -5.97
N ALA A 326 0.02 13.17 -6.45
CA ALA A 326 -1.15 14.04 -6.34
C ALA A 326 -1.56 14.26 -4.87
N GLU A 327 -1.53 13.21 -4.04
CA GLU A 327 -1.85 13.32 -2.63
C GLU A 327 -0.74 14.02 -1.82
N LEU A 328 0.54 13.89 -2.23
CA LEU A 328 1.65 14.68 -1.65
C LEU A 328 1.51 16.17 -1.97
N GLU A 329 1.14 16.52 -3.20
CA GLU A 329 0.84 17.90 -3.62
C GLU A 329 -0.33 18.48 -2.81
N ARG A 330 -1.44 17.74 -2.68
CA ARG A 330 -2.55 18.11 -1.79
C ARG A 330 -2.08 18.35 -0.36
N GLY A 331 -1.25 17.44 0.18
CA GLY A 331 -0.68 17.55 1.51
C GLY A 331 0.17 18.81 1.68
N ALA A 332 0.97 19.17 0.68
CA ALA A 332 1.78 20.39 0.68
C ALA A 332 0.91 21.66 0.72
N GLN A 333 -0.16 21.69 -0.08
CA GLN A 333 -1.11 22.80 -0.11
C GLN A 333 -1.84 22.96 1.23
N VAL A 334 -2.42 21.87 1.76
CA VAL A 334 -3.17 21.90 3.02
C VAL A 334 -2.27 22.27 4.20
N THR A 335 -1.06 21.71 4.27
CA THR A 335 -0.14 22.06 5.36
C THR A 335 0.33 23.52 5.26
N ASN A 336 0.56 24.06 4.08
CA ASN A 336 0.83 25.49 3.92
C ASN A 336 -0.34 26.37 4.40
N GLU A 337 -1.58 25.96 4.12
CA GLU A 337 -2.78 26.65 4.59
C GLU A 337 -2.97 26.54 6.11
N ILE A 338 -2.58 25.42 6.74
CA ILE A 338 -2.55 25.27 8.20
C ILE A 338 -1.55 26.25 8.82
N PHE A 339 -0.33 26.33 8.28
CA PHE A 339 0.72 27.22 8.78
C PHE A 339 0.38 28.71 8.58
N THR A 340 -0.52 29.03 7.66
CA THR A 340 -1.06 30.38 7.44
C THR A 340 -2.43 30.60 8.11
N ASN A 341 -2.85 29.68 8.99
CA ASN A 341 -4.10 29.72 9.77
C ASN A 341 -5.40 29.75 8.93
N LYS A 342 -5.37 29.21 7.70
CA LYS A 342 -6.52 29.11 6.79
C LYS A 342 -7.25 27.77 6.86
N LYS A 343 -6.57 26.72 7.30
CA LYS A 343 -7.11 25.36 7.47
C LYS A 343 -6.66 24.74 8.79
N SER A 344 -7.25 23.60 9.11
CA SER A 344 -6.97 22.81 10.31
C SER A 344 -6.33 21.46 9.98
N TRP A 345 -5.78 20.77 10.99
CA TRP A 345 -5.27 19.40 10.81
C TRP A 345 -6.36 18.41 10.39
N HIS A 346 -7.62 18.64 10.77
CA HIS A 346 -8.75 17.86 10.32
C HIS A 346 -8.85 17.85 8.77
N ASP A 347 -8.59 18.98 8.11
CA ASP A 347 -8.63 19.09 6.65
C ASP A 347 -7.58 18.21 5.95
N LEU A 348 -6.42 18.00 6.60
CA LEU A 348 -5.39 17.09 6.10
C LEU A 348 -5.86 15.64 6.12
N PHE A 349 -6.57 15.25 7.20
CA PHE A 349 -7.05 13.89 7.47
C PHE A 349 -8.45 13.57 6.92
N LYS A 350 -9.05 14.50 6.15
CA LYS A 350 -10.30 14.23 5.42
C LYS A 350 -10.17 12.98 4.55
N LYS A 351 -11.18 12.11 4.64
CA LYS A 351 -11.30 10.86 3.89
C LYS A 351 -11.21 11.12 2.37
N HIS A 352 -10.67 10.15 1.66
CA HIS A 352 -10.64 10.12 0.20
C HIS A 352 -12.05 10.14 -0.40
N ASP A 353 -12.12 10.50 -1.67
CA ASP A 353 -13.31 10.50 -2.52
C ASP A 353 -13.23 9.40 -3.60
N PHE A 354 -12.50 8.30 -3.34
CA PHE A 354 -12.22 7.24 -4.32
C PHE A 354 -13.47 6.75 -5.06
N PHE A 355 -14.56 6.45 -4.34
CA PHE A 355 -15.84 5.99 -4.89
C PHE A 355 -16.74 7.10 -5.45
N PHE A 356 -16.20 8.32 -5.61
CA PHE A 356 -16.87 9.48 -6.21
C PHE A 356 -16.09 10.03 -7.42
N ARG A 357 -14.77 9.78 -7.45
CA ARG A 357 -13.82 10.41 -8.37
C ARG A 357 -13.86 9.86 -9.79
N TYR A 358 -14.10 8.55 -9.96
CA TYR A 358 -14.02 7.89 -11.26
C TYR A 358 -15.40 7.65 -11.85
N LYS A 359 -15.50 7.68 -13.19
CA LYS A 359 -16.75 7.31 -13.88
C LYS A 359 -16.95 5.80 -13.93
N PHE A 360 -15.85 5.05 -13.91
CA PHE A 360 -15.79 3.62 -14.16
C PHE A 360 -14.88 2.94 -13.15
N TYR A 361 -15.29 1.75 -12.72
CA TYR A 361 -14.56 0.90 -11.79
C TYR A 361 -14.52 -0.52 -12.35
N LEU A 362 -13.39 -1.18 -12.15
CA LEU A 362 -13.27 -2.63 -12.30
C LEU A 362 -13.39 -3.25 -10.91
N THR A 363 -14.33 -4.17 -10.75
CA THR A 363 -14.62 -4.89 -9.52
C THR A 363 -14.11 -6.31 -9.66
N VAL A 364 -13.15 -6.72 -8.84
CA VAL A 364 -12.55 -8.05 -8.83
C VAL A 364 -13.04 -8.77 -7.57
N MET A 365 -13.71 -9.90 -7.73
CA MET A 365 -14.37 -10.62 -6.64
C MET A 365 -13.83 -12.04 -6.57
N ALA A 366 -13.23 -12.40 -5.43
CA ALA A 366 -12.83 -13.76 -5.11
C ALA A 366 -13.88 -14.35 -4.18
N SER A 367 -14.50 -15.47 -4.56
CA SER A 367 -15.54 -16.13 -3.77
C SER A 367 -15.16 -17.55 -3.41
N THR A 368 -15.59 -18.01 -2.23
CA THR A 368 -15.33 -19.37 -1.73
C THR A 368 -16.56 -19.93 -1.04
N THR A 369 -16.93 -21.17 -1.35
CA THR A 369 -18.06 -21.90 -0.72
C THR A 369 -17.59 -22.91 0.34
N GLY A 370 -16.28 -22.98 0.57
CA GLY A 370 -15.62 -23.79 1.59
C GLY A 370 -15.44 -23.06 2.92
N SER A 371 -14.41 -23.45 3.68
CA SER A 371 -14.12 -22.87 5.00
C SER A 371 -13.53 -21.45 4.92
N ASP A 372 -13.61 -20.71 6.03
CA ASP A 372 -12.95 -19.41 6.22
C ASP A 372 -11.44 -19.49 5.89
N GLU A 373 -10.77 -20.59 6.26
CA GLU A 373 -9.35 -20.80 5.99
C GLU A 373 -9.08 -20.93 4.49
N GLN A 374 -9.93 -21.68 3.77
CA GLN A 374 -9.83 -21.80 2.31
C GLN A 374 -10.08 -20.45 1.65
N HIS A 375 -11.07 -19.69 2.13
CA HIS A 375 -11.35 -18.36 1.62
C HIS A 375 -10.17 -17.41 1.80
N LEU A 376 -9.61 -17.33 3.02
CA LEU A 376 -8.49 -16.45 3.34
C LEU A 376 -7.26 -16.73 2.46
N LYS A 377 -6.99 -18.00 2.14
CA LYS A 377 -5.91 -18.40 1.23
C LYS A 377 -6.22 -17.96 -0.21
N TRP A 378 -7.44 -18.22 -0.68
CA TRP A 378 -7.85 -17.87 -2.04
C TRP A 378 -7.89 -16.36 -2.28
N SER A 379 -8.61 -15.61 -1.44
CA SER A 379 -8.71 -14.16 -1.55
C SER A 379 -7.34 -13.50 -1.40
N GLY A 380 -6.53 -13.95 -0.44
CA GLY A 380 -5.15 -13.49 -0.26
C GLY A 380 -4.27 -13.71 -1.49
N LEU A 381 -4.42 -14.83 -2.21
CA LEU A 381 -3.75 -15.05 -3.49
C LEU A 381 -4.20 -14.01 -4.52
N VAL A 382 -5.50 -13.86 -4.74
CA VAL A 382 -6.06 -12.92 -5.74
C VAL A 382 -5.64 -11.47 -5.43
N GLU A 383 -5.73 -11.04 -4.17
CA GLU A 383 -5.25 -9.75 -3.70
C GLU A 383 -3.76 -9.52 -4.03
N SER A 384 -2.91 -10.53 -3.78
CA SER A 384 -1.47 -10.44 -4.03
C SER A 384 -1.11 -10.20 -5.51
N LYS A 385 -2.02 -10.59 -6.43
CA LYS A 385 -1.84 -10.46 -7.87
C LYS A 385 -2.50 -9.20 -8.45
N LEU A 386 -3.40 -8.52 -7.72
CA LEU A 386 -4.18 -7.38 -8.26
C LEU A 386 -3.28 -6.28 -8.86
N ARG A 387 -2.11 -6.03 -8.25
CA ARG A 387 -1.11 -5.09 -8.78
C ARG A 387 -0.61 -5.43 -10.18
N LEU A 388 -0.60 -6.70 -10.58
CA LEU A 388 -0.19 -7.15 -11.91
C LEU A 388 -1.26 -6.80 -12.96
N LEU A 389 -2.54 -6.89 -12.58
CA LEU A 389 -3.65 -6.40 -13.42
C LEU A 389 -3.54 -4.89 -13.61
N VAL A 390 -3.27 -4.13 -12.54
CA VAL A 390 -3.03 -2.67 -12.64
C VAL A 390 -1.90 -2.35 -13.60
N GLN A 391 -0.77 -3.06 -13.52
CA GLN A 391 0.37 -2.89 -14.42
C GLN A 391 0.05 -3.20 -15.89
N LYS A 392 -0.83 -4.18 -16.15
CA LYS A 392 -1.30 -4.47 -17.51
C LYS A 392 -2.31 -3.43 -18.02
N LEU A 393 -3.15 -2.89 -17.14
CA LEU A 393 -4.13 -1.86 -17.50
C LEU A 393 -3.48 -0.50 -17.78
N GLU A 394 -2.49 -0.09 -16.97
CA GLU A 394 -1.89 1.26 -17.06
C GLU A 394 -1.08 1.51 -18.34
N VAL A 395 -0.74 0.45 -19.08
CA VAL A 395 -0.01 0.54 -20.36
C VAL A 395 -0.94 0.56 -21.58
N LEU A 396 -2.25 0.38 -21.40
CA LEU A 396 -3.22 0.45 -22.49
C LEU A 396 -3.38 1.91 -22.94
N SER A 397 -3.34 2.16 -24.25
CA SER A 397 -3.43 3.51 -24.84
C SER A 397 -4.72 4.27 -24.50
N GLY A 398 -5.77 3.56 -24.08
CA GLY A 398 -7.03 4.16 -23.65
C GLY A 398 -7.17 4.42 -22.14
N ILE A 399 -6.17 4.06 -21.32
CA ILE A 399 -6.24 4.19 -19.86
C ILE A 399 -5.19 5.22 -19.40
N ASN A 400 -5.66 6.33 -18.83
CA ASN A 400 -4.78 7.35 -18.25
C ASN A 400 -4.25 6.93 -16.86
N LEU A 401 -5.11 6.23 -16.10
CA LEU A 401 -4.86 5.80 -14.74
C LEU A 401 -5.69 4.56 -14.40
N ALA A 402 -5.04 3.54 -13.84
CA ALA A 402 -5.70 2.41 -13.17
C ALA A 402 -5.37 2.48 -11.66
N HIS A 403 -6.30 2.99 -10.86
CA HIS A 403 -6.09 3.26 -9.44
C HIS A 403 -6.69 2.14 -8.58
N PRO A 404 -5.88 1.20 -8.04
CA PRO A 404 -6.39 0.19 -7.11
C PRO A 404 -6.78 0.84 -5.77
N PHE A 405 -7.93 0.46 -5.23
CA PHE A 405 -8.29 0.82 -3.86
C PHE A 405 -7.43 0.05 -2.85
N THR A 406 -7.29 0.59 -1.64
CA THR A 406 -6.30 0.09 -0.67
C THR A 406 -6.81 -0.97 0.30
N LYS A 407 -8.11 -1.25 0.29
CA LYS A 407 -8.75 -2.22 1.19
C LYS A 407 -9.75 -3.08 0.42
N PRO A 408 -9.76 -4.41 0.62
CA PRO A 408 -10.86 -5.22 0.15
C PRO A 408 -12.14 -4.96 0.97
N PHE A 409 -13.26 -5.40 0.42
CA PHE A 409 -14.55 -5.48 1.09
C PHE A 409 -14.93 -6.95 1.25
N GLU A 410 -15.18 -7.37 2.49
CA GLU A 410 -15.58 -8.72 2.81
C GLU A 410 -17.10 -8.78 2.99
N SER A 411 -17.72 -9.81 2.41
CA SER A 411 -19.12 -10.15 2.65
C SER A 411 -19.25 -11.67 2.71
N SER A 412 -20.14 -12.18 3.57
CA SER A 412 -20.47 -13.59 3.68
C SER A 412 -21.98 -13.76 3.67
N TYR A 413 -22.51 -14.73 2.93
CA TYR A 413 -23.95 -14.99 2.86
C TYR A 413 -24.25 -16.45 3.16
N ILE A 414 -25.35 -16.71 3.89
CA ILE A 414 -25.84 -18.08 4.06
C ILE A 414 -26.57 -18.55 2.81
N TYR A 415 -26.47 -19.84 2.51
CA TYR A 415 -27.25 -20.48 1.46
C TYR A 415 -27.64 -21.91 1.83
N ASP A 416 -28.77 -22.40 1.32
CA ASP A 416 -29.29 -23.74 1.58
C ASP A 416 -28.98 -24.73 0.45
N ASN A 417 -28.81 -24.23 -0.78
CA ASN A 417 -28.56 -25.05 -1.96
C ASN A 417 -27.69 -24.31 -3.00
N ASP A 418 -27.15 -25.07 -3.96
CA ASP A 418 -26.20 -24.57 -4.94
C ASP A 418 -26.80 -23.49 -5.87
N ALA A 419 -28.13 -23.53 -6.10
CA ALA A 419 -28.81 -22.51 -6.90
C ALA A 419 -28.82 -21.15 -6.20
N GLN A 420 -29.08 -21.11 -4.89
CA GLN A 420 -28.99 -19.89 -4.08
C GLN A 420 -27.55 -19.36 -4.04
N CYS A 421 -26.56 -20.25 -3.83
CA CYS A 421 -25.15 -19.85 -3.83
C CYS A 421 -24.76 -19.19 -5.17
N LYS A 422 -25.14 -19.81 -6.29
CA LYS A 422 -24.88 -19.26 -7.62
C LYS A 422 -25.59 -17.93 -7.83
N ASP A 423 -26.85 -17.81 -7.39
CA ASP A 423 -27.62 -16.56 -7.50
C ASP A 423 -26.98 -15.43 -6.69
N ILE A 424 -26.47 -15.69 -5.49
CA ILE A 424 -25.71 -14.72 -4.69
C ILE A 424 -24.46 -14.25 -5.46
N ILE A 425 -23.63 -15.18 -5.94
CA ILE A 425 -22.39 -14.90 -6.67
C ILE A 425 -22.68 -14.07 -7.94
N ASP A 426 -23.63 -14.52 -8.76
CA ASP A 426 -23.95 -13.88 -10.05
C ASP A 426 -24.50 -12.45 -9.86
N ASN A 427 -25.27 -12.21 -8.79
CA ASN A 427 -25.87 -10.91 -8.49
C ASN A 427 -25.01 -10.00 -7.60
N TYR A 428 -23.90 -10.47 -7.03
CA TYR A 428 -23.04 -9.63 -6.18
C TYR A 428 -22.24 -8.57 -6.97
N GLY A 429 -21.98 -7.42 -6.34
CA GLY A 429 -21.03 -6.41 -6.85
C GLY A 429 -21.63 -5.30 -7.72
N THR A 430 -22.96 -5.21 -7.85
CA THR A 430 -23.64 -4.06 -8.50
C THR A 430 -24.88 -3.62 -7.72
N TYR A 431 -25.23 -2.35 -7.78
CA TYR A 431 -26.42 -1.84 -7.10
C TYR A 431 -27.73 -2.28 -7.75
N LYS A 432 -27.77 -2.43 -9.08
CA LYS A 432 -28.98 -2.89 -9.79
C LYS A 432 -29.55 -4.20 -9.27
N THR A 433 -28.69 -5.08 -8.77
CA THR A 433 -29.04 -6.41 -8.28
C THR A 433 -29.07 -6.48 -6.76
N GLN A 434 -28.93 -5.35 -6.05
CA GLN A 434 -28.94 -5.31 -4.59
C GLN A 434 -30.25 -5.86 -4.00
N ASN A 435 -31.41 -5.52 -4.59
CA ASN A 435 -32.71 -6.01 -4.13
C ASN A 435 -32.86 -7.55 -4.20
N ILE A 436 -32.03 -8.22 -5.01
CA ILE A 436 -31.97 -9.69 -5.06
C ILE A 436 -31.14 -10.20 -3.88
N LEU A 437 -29.98 -9.58 -3.63
CA LEU A 437 -29.12 -9.91 -2.49
C LEU A 437 -29.82 -9.70 -1.14
N ASP A 438 -30.66 -8.68 -1.03
CA ASP A 438 -31.41 -8.36 0.20
C ASP A 438 -32.39 -9.48 0.62
N GLN A 439 -32.64 -10.47 -0.25
CA GLN A 439 -33.43 -11.68 0.05
C GLN A 439 -32.62 -12.75 0.78
N TYR A 440 -31.29 -12.68 0.71
CA TYR A 440 -30.37 -13.59 1.37
C TYR A 440 -29.86 -12.98 2.68
N THR A 441 -29.55 -13.84 3.65
CA THR A 441 -29.03 -13.36 4.94
C THR A 441 -27.52 -13.19 4.86
N GLU A 442 -27.06 -11.94 4.94
CA GLU A 442 -25.64 -11.60 5.12
C GLU A 442 -25.21 -11.96 6.55
N VAL A 443 -24.08 -12.64 6.68
CA VAL A 443 -23.44 -12.93 7.95
C VAL A 443 -22.65 -11.70 8.38
N THR A 444 -23.05 -11.15 9.51
CA THR A 444 -22.49 -9.95 10.13
C THR A 444 -21.93 -10.30 11.50
N GLN A 445 -21.13 -9.40 12.07
CA GLN A 445 -20.60 -9.59 13.42
C GLN A 445 -21.70 -9.76 14.47
N ASP A 446 -22.90 -9.23 14.24
CA ASP A 446 -24.02 -9.24 15.16
C ASP A 446 -24.83 -10.56 15.12
N ASN A 447 -24.85 -11.24 13.96
CA ASN A 447 -25.66 -12.45 13.77
C ASN A 447 -24.82 -13.74 13.61
N LYS A 448 -23.49 -13.65 13.51
CA LYS A 448 -22.62 -14.82 13.28
C LYS A 448 -22.77 -15.92 14.33
N ASP A 449 -23.09 -15.55 15.57
CA ASP A 449 -23.27 -16.47 16.70
C ASP A 449 -24.74 -16.87 16.91
N SER A 450 -25.64 -16.41 16.02
CA SER A 450 -27.07 -16.75 16.10
C SER A 450 -27.35 -18.16 15.59
N GLU A 451 -28.37 -18.80 16.15
CA GLU A 451 -28.85 -20.13 15.70
C GLU A 451 -29.31 -20.14 14.22
N VAL A 452 -29.53 -18.97 13.60
CA VAL A 452 -29.89 -18.86 12.18
C VAL A 452 -28.68 -19.07 11.26
N VAL A 453 -27.48 -18.65 11.71
CA VAL A 453 -26.23 -18.74 10.95
C VAL A 453 -25.45 -20.00 11.31
N LYS A 454 -25.58 -20.44 12.56
CA LYS A 454 -24.92 -21.64 13.08
C LYS A 454 -25.25 -22.86 12.23
N ASP A 455 -24.22 -23.60 11.86
CA ASP A 455 -24.28 -24.82 11.02
C ASP A 455 -24.84 -24.64 9.59
N LYS A 456 -25.05 -23.40 9.12
CA LYS A 456 -25.41 -23.11 7.72
C LYS A 456 -24.18 -23.03 6.82
N LYS A 457 -24.35 -23.44 5.56
CA LYS A 457 -23.33 -23.21 4.51
C LYS A 457 -23.22 -21.72 4.22
N GLN A 458 -22.00 -21.26 3.97
CA GLN A 458 -21.69 -19.86 3.73
C GLN A 458 -20.88 -19.71 2.45
N VAL A 459 -21.19 -18.66 1.67
CA VAL A 459 -20.34 -18.20 0.59
C VAL A 459 -19.65 -16.93 1.04
N HIS A 460 -18.32 -16.95 1.03
CA HIS A 460 -17.47 -15.83 1.39
C HIS A 460 -17.02 -15.10 0.12
N ILE A 461 -17.01 -13.77 0.14
CA ILE A 461 -16.70 -12.92 -1.00
C ILE A 461 -15.77 -11.78 -0.57
N THR A 462 -14.56 -11.76 -1.13
CA THR A 462 -13.62 -10.64 -1.02
C THR A 462 -13.66 -9.83 -2.30
N THR A 463 -13.87 -8.52 -2.19
CA THR A 463 -14.02 -7.61 -3.34
C THR A 463 -12.98 -6.49 -3.35
N MET A 464 -12.27 -6.36 -4.46
CA MET A 464 -11.29 -5.30 -4.71
C MET A 464 -11.75 -4.41 -5.87
N TYR A 465 -11.39 -3.13 -5.80
CA TYR A 465 -11.79 -2.13 -6.79
C TYR A 465 -10.58 -1.48 -7.47
N ILE A 466 -10.68 -1.23 -8.77
CA ILE A 466 -9.75 -0.39 -9.53
C ILE A 466 -10.56 0.73 -10.19
N GLY A 467 -10.31 1.98 -9.79
CA GLY A 467 -10.86 3.15 -10.45
C GLY A 467 -10.16 3.40 -11.79
N LEU A 468 -10.93 3.60 -12.85
CA LEU A 468 -10.40 3.80 -14.20
C LEU A 468 -10.64 5.23 -14.67
N ASP A 469 -9.54 5.91 -15.01
CA ASP A 469 -9.58 7.13 -15.82
C ASP A 469 -9.24 6.77 -17.26
N VAL A 470 -10.16 7.08 -18.18
CA VAL A 470 -10.14 6.62 -19.56
C VAL A 470 -9.90 7.81 -20.49
N ALA A 471 -8.93 7.69 -21.39
CA ALA A 471 -8.63 8.71 -22.39
C ALA A 471 -9.83 8.90 -23.33
N VAL A 472 -10.19 10.15 -23.61
CA VAL A 472 -11.38 10.50 -24.42
C VAL A 472 -11.06 10.54 -25.93
N ASP A 473 -9.86 10.09 -26.32
CA ASP A 473 -9.33 10.25 -27.67
C ASP A 473 -9.93 9.22 -28.65
N GLY A 474 -11.12 9.55 -29.15
CA GLY A 474 -11.69 9.03 -30.42
C GLY A 474 -12.34 7.65 -30.38
N LYS A 475 -11.87 6.70 -29.55
CA LYS A 475 -12.52 5.38 -29.38
C LYS A 475 -13.45 5.39 -28.18
N LYS A 476 -14.75 5.13 -28.40
CA LYS A 476 -15.79 5.11 -27.35
C LYS A 476 -15.63 3.98 -26.31
N GLN A 477 -14.79 2.98 -26.58
CA GLN A 477 -14.57 1.82 -25.74
C GLN A 477 -13.09 1.44 -25.75
N VAL A 478 -12.55 1.16 -24.57
CA VAL A 478 -11.22 0.57 -24.39
C VAL A 478 -11.42 -0.90 -24.10
N ASP A 479 -10.80 -1.76 -24.89
CA ASP A 479 -10.82 -3.19 -24.65
C ASP A 479 -9.83 -3.54 -23.54
N ILE A 480 -10.37 -4.05 -22.43
CA ILE A 480 -9.60 -4.52 -21.27
C ILE A 480 -9.65 -6.04 -21.11
N HIS A 481 -10.23 -6.76 -22.09
CA HIS A 481 -10.44 -8.20 -22.02
C HIS A 481 -9.13 -8.97 -21.82
N VAL A 482 -8.09 -8.64 -22.59
CA VAL A 482 -6.80 -9.36 -22.53
C VAL A 482 -6.16 -9.25 -21.13
N PRO A 483 -5.94 -8.05 -20.53
CA PRO A 483 -5.47 -7.96 -19.16
C PRO A 483 -6.32 -8.71 -18.13
N CYS A 484 -7.65 -8.65 -18.27
CA CYS A 484 -8.57 -9.32 -17.34
C CYS A 484 -8.50 -10.85 -17.47
N SER A 485 -8.43 -11.37 -18.70
CA SER A 485 -8.29 -12.80 -18.97
C SER A 485 -6.94 -13.34 -18.50
N ASP A 486 -5.85 -12.62 -18.76
CA ASP A 486 -4.51 -12.96 -18.26
C ASP A 486 -4.50 -13.04 -16.73
N PHE A 487 -5.12 -12.07 -16.05
CA PHE A 487 -5.21 -12.06 -14.60
C PHE A 487 -6.05 -13.24 -14.07
N PHE A 488 -7.20 -13.50 -14.70
CA PHE A 488 -8.05 -14.64 -14.34
C PHE A 488 -7.29 -15.97 -14.45
N ASN A 489 -6.62 -16.19 -15.59
CA ASN A 489 -5.83 -17.40 -15.83
C ASN A 489 -4.65 -17.52 -14.87
N LEU A 490 -3.98 -16.41 -14.54
CA LEU A 490 -2.89 -16.39 -13.56
C LEU A 490 -3.35 -16.79 -12.16
N CYS A 491 -4.50 -16.30 -11.71
CA CYS A 491 -5.04 -16.71 -10.41
C CYS A 491 -5.46 -18.19 -10.41
N ARG A 492 -5.97 -18.70 -11.53
CA ARG A 492 -6.37 -20.10 -11.72
C ARG A 492 -5.22 -21.06 -12.02
N SER A 493 -4.00 -20.60 -12.27
CA SER A 493 -2.88 -21.51 -12.60
C SER A 493 -2.31 -22.26 -11.40
N PHE A 494 -2.83 -22.03 -10.20
CA PHE A 494 -2.38 -22.64 -8.95
C PHE A 494 -3.29 -23.84 -8.66
N SER A 495 -2.73 -25.05 -8.72
CA SER A 495 -3.50 -26.31 -8.66
C SER A 495 -4.38 -26.48 -7.41
N GLU A 496 -4.03 -25.79 -6.32
CA GLU A 496 -4.82 -25.74 -5.08
C GLU A 496 -6.20 -25.10 -5.27
N TYR A 497 -6.42 -24.34 -6.35
CA TYR A 497 -7.64 -23.57 -6.63
C TYR A 497 -8.30 -23.96 -7.98
N ASP A 498 -7.99 -25.16 -8.47
CA ASP A 498 -8.54 -25.70 -9.73
C ASP A 498 -10.04 -26.04 -9.62
N ASP A 499 -10.53 -26.30 -8.39
CA ASP A 499 -11.93 -26.58 -8.14
C ASP A 499 -12.79 -25.31 -8.33
N ALA A 500 -13.52 -25.28 -9.45
CA ALA A 500 -14.39 -24.17 -9.83
C ALA A 500 -15.70 -24.12 -9.02
N ASP A 501 -16.09 -25.20 -8.36
CA ASP A 501 -17.30 -25.25 -7.52
C ASP A 501 -17.00 -24.68 -6.13
N THR A 502 -15.77 -24.84 -5.63
CA THR A 502 -15.31 -24.26 -4.36
C THR A 502 -14.79 -22.83 -4.51
N PHE A 503 -13.94 -22.57 -5.51
CA PHE A 503 -13.27 -21.28 -5.69
C PHE A 503 -13.77 -20.59 -6.95
N SER A 504 -14.19 -19.34 -6.83
CA SER A 504 -14.63 -18.51 -7.95
C SER A 504 -13.89 -17.18 -8.01
N LEU A 505 -13.66 -16.69 -9.22
CA LEU A 505 -13.10 -15.36 -9.50
C LEU A 505 -13.95 -14.70 -10.56
N MET A 506 -14.42 -13.48 -10.29
CA MET A 506 -15.20 -12.70 -11.24
C MET A 506 -14.62 -11.30 -11.37
N ILE A 507 -14.67 -10.77 -12.60
CA ILE A 507 -14.23 -9.42 -12.90
C ILE A 507 -15.41 -8.70 -13.57
N LYS A 508 -15.97 -7.71 -12.89
CA LYS A 508 -17.11 -6.91 -13.37
C LYS A 508 -16.67 -5.49 -13.68
N TYR A 509 -17.19 -4.94 -14.76
CA TYR A 509 -17.07 -3.51 -15.07
C TYR A 509 -18.31 -2.78 -14.55
N VAL A 510 -18.10 -1.80 -13.66
CA VAL A 510 -19.18 -1.12 -12.94
C VAL A 510 -19.05 0.40 -13.14
N LYS A 511 -20.19 1.06 -13.40
CA LYS A 511 -20.25 2.53 -13.50
C LYS A 511 -20.42 3.13 -12.11
N LEU A 512 -19.97 4.36 -11.91
CA LEU A 512 -20.06 5.08 -10.63
C LEU A 512 -21.43 4.96 -9.93
N HIS A 513 -22.52 5.21 -10.65
CA HIS A 513 -23.89 5.17 -10.12
C HIS A 513 -24.45 3.76 -9.87
N ASP A 514 -23.68 2.72 -10.21
CA ASP A 514 -24.06 1.31 -10.09
C ASP A 514 -23.13 0.57 -9.11
N LEU A 515 -22.21 1.29 -8.45
CA LEU A 515 -21.41 0.73 -7.36
C LEU A 515 -22.31 0.28 -6.20
N PRO A 516 -22.02 -0.88 -5.57
CA PRO A 516 -22.83 -1.43 -4.49
C PRO A 516 -22.85 -0.52 -3.26
N SER A 517 -23.84 -0.68 -2.39
CA SER A 517 -24.08 0.29 -1.29
C SER A 517 -22.99 0.23 -0.23
N ASN A 518 -22.39 -0.95 -0.03
CA ASN A 518 -21.37 -1.22 0.98
C ASN A 518 -20.05 -0.44 0.79
N VAL A 519 -19.82 0.21 -0.37
CA VAL A 519 -18.62 1.04 -0.58
C VAL A 519 -18.75 2.45 0.00
N TYR A 520 -19.95 2.86 0.40
CA TYR A 520 -20.23 4.18 0.97
C TYR A 520 -20.40 4.04 2.50
N GLU A 521 -19.78 4.95 3.26
CA GLU A 521 -19.93 4.99 4.71
C GLU A 521 -21.22 5.71 5.13
N GLU A 522 -21.59 5.61 6.40
CA GLU A 522 -22.74 6.32 6.96
C GLU A 522 -22.63 7.84 6.71
N GLY A 523 -23.65 8.42 6.08
CA GLY A 523 -23.68 9.83 5.69
C GLY A 523 -23.14 10.13 4.29
N GLU A 524 -22.57 9.16 3.58
CA GLU A 524 -22.22 9.29 2.17
C GLU A 524 -23.38 8.85 1.26
N GLU A 525 -23.81 9.71 0.34
CA GLU A 525 -24.86 9.37 -0.63
C GLU A 525 -24.26 8.89 -1.96
N ARG A 526 -24.74 7.73 -2.45
CA ARG A 526 -24.36 7.21 -3.77
C ARG A 526 -24.64 8.26 -4.85
N PRO A 527 -23.69 8.53 -5.78
CA PRO A 527 -23.94 9.37 -6.93
C PRO A 527 -25.06 8.83 -7.83
N ILE A 528 -26.09 9.64 -8.07
CA ILE A 528 -27.22 9.28 -8.93
C ILE A 528 -26.92 9.65 -10.38
N LYS A 529 -27.36 8.80 -11.32
CA LYS A 529 -27.32 9.12 -12.75
C LYS A 529 -28.21 10.34 -13.04
N LEU A 530 -27.61 11.48 -13.32
CA LEU A 530 -28.35 12.66 -13.81
C LEU A 530 -29.13 12.26 -15.07
N SER A 531 -30.46 12.22 -14.97
CA SER A 531 -31.29 12.04 -16.14
C SER A 531 -31.10 13.27 -17.01
N LYS A 532 -30.71 13.08 -18.28
CA LYS A 532 -30.78 14.17 -19.25
C LYS A 532 -32.24 14.62 -19.25
N ARG A 533 -32.54 15.79 -18.71
CA ARG A 533 -33.83 16.46 -18.93
C ARG A 533 -34.08 16.40 -20.44
N LYS A 534 -35.07 15.60 -20.86
CA LYS A 534 -35.62 15.68 -22.21
C LYS A 534 -35.91 17.17 -22.42
N LYS A 535 -35.29 17.74 -23.45
CA LYS A 535 -35.65 19.06 -23.95
C LYS A 535 -37.12 18.92 -24.35
N GLN A 536 -38.03 19.32 -23.47
CA GLN A 536 -39.46 19.31 -23.75
C GLN A 536 -39.69 20.20 -24.96
N ASP A 537 -40.41 19.65 -25.92
CA ASP A 537 -40.88 20.30 -27.13
C ASP A 537 -41.46 21.68 -26.81
N LYS A 538 -40.90 22.71 -27.44
CA LYS A 538 -41.60 23.97 -27.67
C LYS A 538 -42.12 23.94 -29.10
N GLU A 539 -43.24 23.28 -29.31
CA GLU A 539 -44.15 23.65 -30.40
C GLU A 539 -45.04 24.81 -29.94
N GLY A 540 -45.20 25.79 -30.84
CA GLY A 540 -46.36 26.68 -30.82
C GLY A 540 -46.14 28.09 -30.27
N LYS A 541 -45.65 29.00 -31.12
CA LYS A 541 -46.30 30.30 -31.36
C LYS A 541 -45.74 30.95 -32.64
N LYS A 542 -46.45 30.72 -33.75
CA LYS A 542 -46.36 31.53 -34.98
C LYS A 542 -46.80 32.96 -34.64
N ALA A 543 -45.90 33.94 -34.80
CA ALA A 543 -46.27 35.34 -34.89
C ALA A 543 -46.18 35.79 -36.36
N LYS A 544 -47.33 36.25 -36.86
CA LYS A 544 -47.55 36.77 -38.22
C LYS A 544 -46.67 38.01 -38.49
N ARG A 545 -46.07 38.08 -39.69
CA ARG A 545 -45.59 39.33 -40.30
C ARG A 545 -46.59 39.76 -41.40
N PRO A 546 -47.03 41.03 -41.47
CA PRO A 546 -47.90 41.50 -42.53
C PRO A 546 -47.12 41.83 -43.81
N LYS A 547 -47.80 41.71 -44.95
CA LYS A 547 -47.35 42.05 -46.32
C LYS A 547 -47.68 43.50 -46.69
N SER A 548 -46.80 44.14 -47.46
CA SER A 548 -47.09 45.11 -48.55
C SER A 548 -45.76 45.37 -49.30
N SER A 549 -45.52 44.81 -50.49
CA SER A 549 -45.93 45.24 -51.85
C SER A 549 -45.10 46.40 -52.44
N ALA A 550 -44.32 46.02 -53.47
CA ALA A 550 -43.96 46.74 -54.70
C ALA A 550 -43.17 48.07 -54.63
N GLN A 551 -41.96 48.06 -55.24
CA GLN A 551 -41.69 48.85 -56.45
C GLN A 551 -40.38 48.39 -57.12
N LYS A 552 -40.46 48.15 -58.44
CA LYS A 552 -39.37 48.06 -59.40
C LYS A 552 -39.12 49.45 -59.99
N GLN A 553 -37.87 49.79 -60.29
CA GLN A 553 -37.35 50.59 -61.41
C GLN A 553 -35.81 50.43 -61.37
N ASN A 554 -35.14 49.84 -62.38
CA ASN A 554 -34.69 50.40 -63.67
C ASN A 554 -33.82 51.66 -63.45
N ASP A 555 -32.65 51.87 -64.06
CA ASP A 555 -31.92 51.25 -65.18
C ASP A 555 -30.46 51.75 -65.14
N ASP A 556 -29.64 51.20 -66.06
CA ASP A 556 -28.45 51.80 -66.70
C ASP A 556 -27.08 51.77 -65.99
N VAL A 557 -25.93 51.57 -66.64
CA VAL A 557 -25.44 50.96 -67.90
C VAL A 557 -23.97 51.41 -67.99
N MET A 558 -23.09 50.61 -68.65
CA MET A 558 -21.74 50.96 -69.16
C MET A 558 -20.61 51.12 -68.12
N ASP A 559 -19.35 50.77 -68.36
CA ASP A 559 -18.60 50.15 -69.47
C ASP A 559 -17.17 49.86 -68.92
N GLY A 560 -16.35 49.12 -69.66
CA GLY A 560 -14.90 49.37 -69.65
C GLY A 560 -13.97 48.26 -69.15
N THR A 561 -13.48 47.52 -70.12
CA THR A 561 -12.38 46.54 -70.16
C THR A 561 -10.95 47.12 -69.97
N GLU A 562 -9.99 46.19 -69.86
CA GLU A 562 -8.51 46.24 -70.07
C GLU A 562 -7.66 46.11 -68.79
N GLU A 563 -7.03 44.96 -68.51
CA GLU A 563 -5.81 44.34 -69.08
C GLU A 563 -4.47 44.77 -68.44
N SER A 564 -3.62 43.76 -68.24
CA SER A 564 -2.15 43.79 -68.05
C SER A 564 -1.54 44.05 -66.66
N VAL A 565 -0.37 43.49 -66.28
CA VAL A 565 0.51 42.37 -66.71
C VAL A 565 1.45 42.07 -65.51
N SER A 566 1.98 40.85 -65.50
CA SER A 566 3.05 40.22 -64.70
C SER A 566 4.14 41.07 -64.00
N ALA A 567 4.75 40.47 -62.96
CA ALA A 567 6.17 40.03 -62.91
C ALA A 567 6.64 39.80 -61.43
N THR A 568 6.97 38.56 -61.04
CA THR A 568 8.34 37.99 -60.85
C THR A 568 8.92 38.07 -59.41
N ASN A 569 9.08 36.89 -58.80
CA ASN A 569 10.17 36.48 -57.86
C ASN A 569 11.57 36.72 -58.52
N PRO A 570 12.79 36.58 -57.87
CA PRO A 570 13.17 35.43 -57.02
C PRO A 570 14.42 35.55 -56.06
N VAL A 571 14.82 34.38 -55.52
CA VAL A 571 16.17 33.89 -55.07
C VAL A 571 16.65 34.37 -53.68
N ALA A 572 16.82 33.54 -52.62
CA ALA A 572 17.56 32.30 -52.36
C ALA A 572 19.07 32.46 -52.08
N SER A 573 19.56 31.89 -50.96
CA SER A 573 20.70 30.94 -50.96
C SER A 573 21.08 30.47 -49.55
N ASN A 574 21.40 29.18 -49.50
CA ASN A 574 21.91 28.35 -48.42
C ASN A 574 23.31 28.77 -47.92
N VAL A 575 23.78 28.21 -46.79
CA VAL A 575 24.81 27.14 -46.75
C VAL A 575 25.40 26.91 -45.33
N ASN A 576 25.44 25.62 -44.95
CA ASN A 576 26.37 24.84 -44.09
C ASN A 576 26.30 24.76 -42.55
N GLU A 577 26.19 23.48 -42.12
CA GLU A 577 26.71 22.86 -40.88
C GLU A 577 28.26 22.86 -40.83
N PRO A 578 28.85 22.53 -39.66
CA PRO A 578 29.38 21.16 -39.55
C PRO A 578 29.22 20.49 -38.15
N SER A 579 29.21 19.16 -38.22
CA SER A 579 29.35 18.14 -37.16
C SER A 579 30.66 18.21 -36.36
N ALA A 580 30.62 17.83 -35.07
CA ALA A 580 31.81 17.53 -34.26
C ALA A 580 31.66 16.19 -33.49
N GLN A 581 32.74 15.41 -33.52
CA GLN A 581 32.90 14.02 -33.11
C GLN A 581 33.29 13.83 -31.63
N LEU A 582 33.09 12.60 -31.15
CA LEU A 582 33.68 12.02 -29.92
C LEU A 582 35.22 12.03 -29.93
N PRO A 583 35.87 11.95 -28.74
CA PRO A 583 37.20 11.37 -28.61
C PRO A 583 37.17 9.96 -28.01
N THR A 584 37.85 9.05 -28.69
CA THR A 584 38.40 7.79 -28.17
C THR A 584 39.78 8.05 -27.56
N ALA A 585 40.07 7.42 -26.42
CA ALA A 585 41.41 7.36 -25.84
C ALA A 585 41.89 5.91 -25.80
N THR A 586 43.04 5.68 -26.42
CA THR A 586 43.77 4.42 -26.53
C THR A 586 44.59 4.12 -25.28
N SER A 587 44.77 2.82 -25.04
CA SER A 587 45.66 2.17 -24.09
C SER A 587 47.15 2.45 -24.32
N ALA A 588 47.91 2.57 -23.23
CA ALA A 588 49.35 2.28 -23.23
C ALA A 588 49.70 1.44 -21.99
N THR A 589 50.36 0.32 -22.25
CA THR A 589 50.92 -0.64 -21.29
C THR A 589 52.34 -0.20 -20.92
N THR A 590 52.73 -0.19 -19.65
CA THR A 590 54.13 -0.39 -19.24
C THR A 590 54.21 -0.97 -17.84
N THR A 591 55.03 -2.01 -17.72
CA THR A 591 55.37 -2.83 -16.56
C THR A 591 56.59 -2.28 -15.80
N ASN A 592 56.80 -2.78 -14.57
CA ASN A 592 57.95 -2.62 -13.64
C ASN A 592 57.90 -1.34 -12.78
N ILE A 593 58.00 -1.35 -11.44
CA ILE A 593 58.61 -2.25 -10.43
C ILE A 593 57.64 -2.42 -9.25
#